data_AF-A0A0A2TCU4-F1
#
_entry.id   AF-A0A0A2TCU4-F1
#
_cell.length_a   1.000
_cell.length_b   1.000
_cell.length_c   1.000
_cell.angle_alpha   90.00
_cell.angle_beta   90.00
_cell.angle_gamma   90.00
#
_symmetry.space_group_name_H-M   'P 1'
#
loop_
_entity.id
_entity.type
_entity.pdbx_description
1 polymer ?
#
loop_
_entity_poly.entity_id
_entity_poly.type
_entity_poly.pdbx_seq_one_letter_code
_entity_poly.pdbx_strand_id
1 'polypeptide(L)'
;MSNENKVEVTVHQEPKKGNYYCGDSYFYQETEEEFICALADGLGSGEYALESSQAVMDVIQHHKDNPIDTIIQKCNEALSDKRGAVLGILRINFAEKWYSFTSIGNIGIIMMSSDGKKKRNIPSAGYLSGYPRPYRVTQDELTPNSLFFMFSDGVNERTLSSKTFVSQNLNYIMESFKQQQAKVNDDDTTFIAIKYNGD
;
A
#
# COMPACT_ATOMS: atom_id res chain seq x y z
N MET A 1 7.95 -5.48 -29.57
CA MET A 1 6.74 -4.89 -28.94
C MET A 1 7.27 -4.12 -27.75
N SER A 2 7.02 -2.82 -27.69
CA SER A 2 7.47 -1.99 -26.57
C SER A 2 6.85 -2.54 -25.28
N ASN A 3 7.68 -2.93 -24.32
CA ASN A 3 7.29 -3.21 -22.93
C ASN A 3 6.85 -1.87 -22.32
N GLU A 4 5.63 -1.43 -22.61
CA GLU A 4 5.00 -0.40 -21.80
C GLU A 4 4.47 -1.10 -20.54
N ASN A 5 4.88 -0.59 -19.38
CA ASN A 5 4.35 -1.03 -18.11
C ASN A 5 2.83 -0.88 -18.11
N LYS A 6 2.12 -1.95 -17.75
CA LYS A 6 0.67 -1.96 -17.58
C LYS A 6 0.25 -1.16 -16.36
N VAL A 7 1.20 -0.86 -15.47
CA VAL A 7 0.97 -0.11 -14.24
C VAL A 7 1.88 1.12 -14.16
N GLU A 8 1.28 2.27 -13.88
CA GLU A 8 1.99 3.47 -13.46
C GLU A 8 1.92 3.60 -11.93
N VAL A 9 3.01 4.01 -11.29
CA VAL A 9 3.09 4.19 -9.83
C VAL A 9 3.75 5.52 -9.50
N THR A 10 3.19 6.23 -8.51
CA THR A 10 3.84 7.37 -7.87
C THR A 10 3.77 7.22 -6.36
N VAL A 11 4.86 7.60 -5.68
CA VAL A 11 5.00 7.47 -4.23
C VAL A 11 5.46 8.78 -3.63
N HIS A 12 4.86 9.13 -2.50
CA HIS A 12 5.39 10.13 -1.59
C HIS A 12 5.58 9.49 -0.23
N GLN A 13 6.78 9.65 0.33
CA GLN A 13 7.11 9.21 1.66
C GLN A 13 7.87 10.33 2.37
N GLU A 14 7.51 10.59 3.62
CA GLU A 14 8.14 11.59 4.46
C GLU A 14 8.22 11.08 5.91
N PRO A 15 9.39 11.19 6.57
CA PRO A 15 9.50 10.85 7.98
C PRO A 15 8.78 11.87 8.85
N LYS A 16 8.32 11.42 10.02
CA LYS A 16 7.81 12.26 11.10
C LYS A 16 8.77 13.41 11.39
N LYS A 17 8.25 14.61 11.63
CA LYS A 17 9.07 15.78 11.92
C LYS A 17 10.02 15.53 13.10
N GLY A 18 11.31 15.73 12.85
CA GLY A 18 12.37 15.54 13.86
C GLY A 18 12.98 14.15 13.88
N ASN A 19 12.44 13.19 13.14
CA ASN A 19 13.05 11.88 12.93
C ASN A 19 13.93 11.88 11.68
N TYR A 20 14.99 11.07 11.72
CA TYR A 20 15.85 10.81 10.56
C TYR A 20 15.32 9.66 9.70
N TYR A 21 14.69 8.66 10.32
CA TYR A 21 14.14 7.49 9.67
C TYR A 21 12.62 7.54 9.65
N CYS A 22 12.04 7.12 8.52
CA CYS A 22 10.60 6.91 8.39
C CYS A 22 10.26 5.49 8.89
N GLY A 23 9.27 5.37 9.78
CA GLY A 23 8.76 4.08 10.25
C GLY A 23 8.00 3.27 9.20
N ASP A 24 7.59 3.92 8.11
CA ASP A 24 6.91 3.27 6.98
C ASP A 24 7.91 2.66 5.99
N SER A 25 7.56 1.51 5.44
CA SER A 25 8.28 0.89 4.31
C SER A 25 7.29 0.41 3.26
N TYR A 26 7.67 0.51 1.98
CA TYR A 26 6.86 0.05 0.87
C TYR A 26 7.70 -0.75 -0.14
N PHE A 27 7.02 -1.61 -0.90
CA PHE A 27 7.59 -2.40 -1.97
C PHE A 27 6.57 -2.50 -3.09
N TYR A 28 7.01 -2.35 -4.34
CA TYR A 28 6.18 -2.72 -5.48
C TYR A 28 7.03 -3.35 -6.58
N GLN A 29 6.42 -4.26 -7.32
CA GLN A 29 7.04 -4.89 -8.48
C GLN A 29 5.97 -5.23 -9.52
N GLU A 30 6.30 -4.94 -10.77
CA GLU A 30 5.56 -5.39 -11.94
C GLU A 30 6.33 -6.53 -12.62
N THR A 31 5.58 -7.51 -13.10
CA THR A 31 6.03 -8.60 -13.99
C THR A 31 5.14 -8.61 -15.23
N GLU A 32 5.39 -9.51 -16.18
CA GLU A 32 4.52 -9.62 -17.38
C GLU A 32 3.08 -10.08 -17.04
N GLU A 33 2.92 -10.82 -15.94
CA GLU A 33 1.65 -11.46 -15.56
C GLU A 33 0.91 -10.72 -14.43
N GLU A 34 1.66 -10.06 -13.55
CA GLU A 34 1.10 -9.48 -12.33
C GLU A 34 1.87 -8.26 -11.80
N PHE A 35 1.19 -7.54 -10.91
CA PHE A 35 1.76 -6.47 -10.11
C PHE A 35 1.44 -6.68 -8.64
N ILE A 36 2.43 -6.44 -7.77
CA ILE A 36 2.27 -6.44 -6.32
C ILE A 36 2.72 -5.08 -5.76
N CYS A 37 1.96 -4.56 -4.81
CA CYS A 37 2.34 -3.39 -4.01
C CYS A 37 2.02 -3.67 -2.55
N ALA A 38 2.96 -3.34 -1.67
CA ALA A 38 2.82 -3.48 -0.23
C ALA A 38 3.24 -2.19 0.48
N LEU A 39 2.58 -1.93 1.60
CA LEU A 39 2.89 -0.83 2.51
C LEU A 39 2.77 -1.35 3.94
N ALA A 40 3.82 -1.15 4.73
CA ALA A 40 3.83 -1.43 6.16
C ALA A 40 4.20 -0.17 6.93
N ASP A 41 3.56 0.01 8.07
CA ASP A 41 3.90 1.01 9.08
C ASP A 41 4.34 0.25 10.35
N GLY A 42 5.61 0.45 10.71
CA GLY A 42 6.22 -0.20 11.85
C GLY A 42 5.82 0.48 13.16
N LEU A 43 5.48 -0.30 14.18
CA LEU A 43 4.93 0.28 15.40
C LEU A 43 5.88 1.26 16.10
N GLY A 44 5.37 2.45 16.39
CA GLY A 44 6.11 3.53 17.02
C GLY A 44 6.64 4.52 15.99
N SER A 45 7.91 4.92 16.10
CA SER A 45 8.57 5.75 15.10
C SER A 45 10.10 5.57 15.16
N GLY A 46 10.79 6.05 14.12
CA GLY A 46 12.24 6.03 14.03
C GLY A 46 12.81 4.65 13.66
N GLU A 47 14.05 4.39 14.06
CA GLU A 47 14.85 3.24 13.60
C GLU A 47 14.18 1.87 13.84
N TYR A 48 13.59 1.63 15.01
CA TYR A 48 12.95 0.35 15.32
C TYR A 48 11.60 0.15 14.60
N ALA A 49 10.92 1.24 14.25
CA ALA A 49 9.74 1.18 13.39
C ALA A 49 10.16 0.79 11.97
N LEU A 50 11.18 1.47 11.44
CA LEU A 50 11.80 1.14 10.15
C LEU A 50 12.28 -0.32 10.11
N GLU A 51 12.95 -0.80 11.16
CA GLU A 51 13.41 -2.19 11.26
C GLU A 51 12.24 -3.19 11.07
N SER A 52 11.10 -2.90 11.70
CA SER A 52 9.92 -3.76 11.62
C SER A 52 9.27 -3.71 10.23
N SER A 53 9.05 -2.50 9.68
CA SER A 53 8.42 -2.36 8.36
C SER A 53 9.31 -2.86 7.23
N GLN A 54 10.63 -2.65 7.31
CA GLN A 54 11.60 -3.14 6.33
C GLN A 54 11.68 -4.67 6.34
N ALA A 55 11.68 -5.32 7.51
CA ALA A 55 11.66 -6.78 7.60
C ALA A 55 10.45 -7.39 6.87
N VAL A 56 9.29 -6.71 6.92
CA VAL A 56 8.11 -7.11 6.16
C VAL A 56 8.33 -6.96 4.65
N MET A 57 8.90 -5.84 4.21
CA MET A 57 9.19 -5.63 2.78
C MET A 57 10.18 -6.65 2.23
N ASP A 58 11.22 -6.99 2.99
CA ASP A 58 12.21 -8.00 2.61
C ASP A 58 11.55 -9.37 2.40
N VAL A 59 10.66 -9.78 3.31
CA VAL A 59 9.89 -11.03 3.15
C VAL A 59 9.03 -11.00 1.89
N ILE A 60 8.30 -9.90 1.65
CA ILE A 60 7.43 -9.76 0.47
C ILE A 60 8.25 -9.84 -0.81
N GLN A 61 9.40 -9.16 -0.88
CA GLN A 61 10.27 -9.19 -2.06
C GLN A 61 10.76 -10.62 -2.39
N HIS A 62 11.13 -11.39 -1.37
CA HIS A 62 11.60 -12.77 -1.52
C HIS A 62 10.48 -13.78 -1.83
N HIS A 63 9.25 -13.48 -1.43
CA HIS A 63 8.10 -14.39 -1.52
C HIS A 63 6.95 -13.85 -2.39
N LYS A 64 7.18 -12.83 -3.20
CA LYS A 64 6.16 -12.17 -4.05
C LYS A 64 5.34 -13.12 -4.91
N ASP A 65 5.95 -14.21 -5.37
CA ASP A 65 5.30 -15.20 -6.24
C ASP A 65 4.39 -16.17 -5.45
N ASN A 66 4.50 -16.21 -4.12
CA ASN A 66 3.63 -17.03 -3.26
C ASN A 66 2.21 -16.46 -3.13
N PRO A 67 1.21 -17.28 -2.74
CA PRO A 67 -0.11 -16.77 -2.38
C PRO A 67 -0.06 -15.74 -1.24
N ILE A 68 -0.98 -14.76 -1.25
CA ILE A 68 -1.04 -13.67 -0.26
C ILE A 68 -1.06 -14.22 1.18
N ASP A 69 -1.80 -15.29 1.44
CA ASP A 69 -1.88 -15.90 2.78
C ASP A 69 -0.50 -16.39 3.28
N THR A 70 0.30 -16.97 2.38
CA THR A 70 1.66 -17.44 2.70
C THR A 70 2.60 -16.26 2.96
N ILE A 71 2.47 -15.19 2.17
CA ILE A 71 3.25 -13.96 2.36
C ILE A 71 2.95 -13.37 3.74
N ILE A 72 1.67 -13.20 4.10
CA ILE A 72 1.25 -12.64 5.39
C ILE A 72 1.78 -13.49 6.56
N GLN A 73 1.68 -14.82 6.45
CA GLN A 73 2.20 -15.71 7.49
C GLN A 73 3.70 -15.48 7.71
N LYS A 74 4.50 -15.45 6.64
CA LYS A 74 5.94 -15.23 6.71
C LYS A 74 6.30 -13.85 7.25
N CYS A 75 5.55 -12.82 6.84
CA CYS A 75 5.73 -11.47 7.38
C CYS A 75 5.47 -11.44 8.88
N ASN A 76 4.44 -12.15 9.34
CA ASN A 76 4.14 -12.24 10.76
C ASN A 76 5.26 -12.95 11.53
N GLU A 77 5.74 -14.09 11.02
CA GLU A 77 6.86 -14.84 11.62
C GLU A 77 8.13 -13.99 11.77
N ALA A 78 8.46 -13.18 10.74
CA ALA A 78 9.63 -12.30 10.73
C ALA A 78 9.59 -11.17 11.78
N LEU A 79 8.42 -10.91 12.35
CA LEU A 79 8.18 -9.86 13.36
C LEU A 79 8.16 -10.39 14.80
N SER A 80 8.43 -11.67 15.04
CA SER A 80 8.32 -12.29 16.38
C SER A 80 9.22 -11.67 17.45
N ASP A 81 10.33 -11.04 17.03
CA ASP A 81 11.32 -10.38 17.90
C ASP A 81 11.43 -8.86 17.64
N LYS A 82 10.45 -8.27 16.96
CA LYS A 82 10.44 -6.85 16.56
C LYS A 82 9.26 -6.12 17.19
N ARG A 83 9.14 -4.81 16.94
CA ARG A 83 8.01 -4.03 17.45
C ARG A 83 6.67 -4.45 16.84
N GLY A 84 6.71 -5.07 15.66
CA GLY A 84 5.54 -5.40 14.87
C GLY A 84 5.19 -4.29 13.88
N ALA A 85 4.28 -4.59 12.97
CA ALA A 85 3.86 -3.66 11.93
C ALA A 85 2.42 -3.90 11.50
N VAL A 86 1.76 -2.84 11.04
CA VAL A 86 0.54 -2.96 10.24
C VAL A 86 0.92 -3.20 8.77
N LEU A 87 0.03 -3.78 7.98
CA LEU A 87 0.36 -4.20 6.61
C LEU A 87 -0.84 -4.07 5.67
N GLY A 88 -0.63 -3.45 4.52
CA GLY A 88 -1.49 -3.54 3.36
C GLY A 88 -0.77 -4.21 2.19
N ILE A 89 -1.46 -5.08 1.47
CA ILE A 89 -0.99 -5.69 0.23
C ILE A 89 -2.07 -5.52 -0.83
N LEU A 90 -1.67 -5.10 -2.03
CA LEU A 90 -2.44 -5.11 -3.27
C LEU A 90 -1.73 -6.02 -4.28
N ARG A 91 -2.46 -6.94 -4.90
CA ARG A 91 -1.99 -7.76 -6.02
C ARG A 91 -2.96 -7.64 -7.18
N ILE A 92 -2.43 -7.46 -8.38
CA ILE A 92 -3.17 -7.33 -9.63
C ILE A 92 -2.72 -8.45 -10.56
N ASN A 93 -3.65 -9.27 -11.02
CA ASN A 93 -3.40 -10.31 -12.02
C ASN A 93 -3.89 -9.81 -13.39
N PHE A 94 -2.97 -9.63 -14.33
CA PHE A 94 -3.28 -9.09 -15.65
C PHE A 94 -3.95 -10.12 -16.55
N ALA A 95 -3.64 -11.41 -16.41
CA ALA A 95 -4.21 -12.46 -17.26
C ALA A 95 -5.68 -12.72 -16.90
N GLU A 96 -5.97 -12.85 -15.60
CA GLU A 96 -7.31 -13.15 -15.10
C GLU A 96 -8.21 -11.91 -15.03
N LYS A 97 -7.63 -10.70 -15.05
CA LYS A 97 -8.34 -9.42 -14.85
C LYS A 97 -9.02 -9.35 -13.48
N TRP A 98 -8.29 -9.71 -12.44
CA TRP A 98 -8.71 -9.53 -11.04
C TRP A 98 -7.62 -8.83 -10.25
N TYR A 99 -8.03 -8.14 -9.19
CA TYR A 99 -7.12 -7.70 -8.15
C TYR A 99 -7.57 -8.27 -6.81
N SER A 100 -6.63 -8.41 -5.89
CA SER A 100 -6.88 -8.75 -4.50
C SER A 100 -6.16 -7.78 -3.58
N PHE A 101 -6.73 -7.51 -2.43
CA PHE A 101 -6.07 -6.73 -1.39
C PHE A 101 -6.37 -7.26 0.00
N THR A 102 -5.47 -6.94 0.93
CA THR A 102 -5.69 -7.08 2.37
C THR A 102 -5.17 -5.85 3.10
N SER A 103 -5.72 -5.59 4.29
CA SER A 103 -5.18 -4.61 5.23
C SER A 103 -5.35 -5.16 6.64
N ILE A 104 -4.25 -5.15 7.39
CA ILE A 104 -4.15 -5.54 8.79
C ILE A 104 -3.67 -4.31 9.54
N GLY A 105 -4.51 -3.78 10.44
CA GLY A 105 -4.28 -2.52 11.15
C GLY A 105 -5.00 -1.34 10.52
N ASN A 106 -4.25 -0.28 10.27
CA ASN A 106 -4.74 1.04 9.84
C ASN A 106 -4.26 1.44 8.44
N ILE A 107 -3.63 0.54 7.66
CA ILE A 107 -3.27 0.85 6.27
C ILE A 107 -4.53 1.05 5.42
N GLY A 108 -4.67 2.24 4.85
CA GLY A 108 -5.75 2.60 3.95
C GLY A 108 -5.53 2.02 2.56
N ILE A 109 -6.55 1.37 2.00
CA ILE A 109 -6.58 0.95 0.59
C ILE A 109 -7.91 1.39 -0.03
N ILE A 110 -7.81 2.16 -1.12
CA ILE A 110 -8.95 2.65 -1.90
C ILE A 110 -8.75 2.23 -3.36
N MET A 111 -9.81 1.71 -3.98
CA MET A 111 -9.90 1.50 -5.42
C MET A 111 -10.94 2.46 -6.00
N MET A 112 -10.60 3.08 -7.12
CA MET A 112 -11.50 3.87 -7.95
C MET A 112 -11.57 3.22 -9.33
N SER A 113 -12.74 2.72 -9.72
CA SER A 113 -12.95 2.19 -11.06
C SER A 113 -13.08 3.33 -12.07
N SER A 114 -12.92 3.00 -13.35
CA SER A 114 -13.06 3.96 -14.46
C SER A 114 -14.46 4.57 -14.57
N ASP A 115 -15.50 3.90 -14.05
CA ASP A 115 -16.88 4.42 -13.95
C ASP A 115 -17.12 5.30 -12.70
N GLY A 116 -16.07 5.58 -11.92
CA GLY A 116 -16.10 6.47 -10.76
C GLY A 116 -16.59 5.83 -9.47
N LYS A 117 -16.80 4.50 -9.42
CA LYS A 117 -17.14 3.82 -8.15
C LYS A 117 -15.92 3.74 -7.25
N LYS A 118 -16.08 4.25 -6.02
CA LYS A 118 -15.10 4.13 -4.94
C LYS A 118 -15.37 2.84 -4.17
N LYS A 119 -14.38 1.95 -4.08
CA LYS A 119 -14.36 0.81 -3.14
C LYS A 119 -13.25 1.02 -2.12
N ARG A 120 -13.56 0.75 -0.84
CA ARG A 120 -12.62 0.89 0.26
C ARG A 120 -12.50 -0.44 0.98
N ASN A 121 -11.28 -0.81 1.37
CA ASN A 121 -11.07 -1.93 2.25
C ASN A 121 -11.58 -1.62 3.68
N ILE A 122 -12.11 -2.65 4.35
CA ILE A 122 -12.32 -2.63 5.80
C ILE A 122 -11.12 -3.34 6.43
N PRO A 123 -10.21 -2.61 7.09
CA PRO A 123 -9.02 -3.21 7.67
C PRO A 123 -9.37 -4.25 8.74
N SER A 124 -8.60 -5.32 8.79
CA SER A 124 -8.64 -6.30 9.87
C SER A 124 -7.97 -5.70 11.10
N ALA A 125 -8.59 -5.80 12.28
CA ALA A 125 -8.06 -5.17 13.49
C ALA A 125 -6.75 -5.84 13.96
N GLY A 126 -5.87 -5.04 14.57
CA GLY A 126 -4.60 -5.50 15.13
C GLY A 126 -3.38 -5.19 14.25
N TYR A 127 -2.29 -5.88 14.50
CA TYR A 127 -1.02 -5.73 13.78
C TYR A 127 -0.26 -7.07 13.80
N LEU A 128 0.72 -7.21 12.92
CA LEU A 128 1.60 -8.38 12.84
C LEU A 128 2.67 -8.31 13.93
N SER A 129 2.85 -9.42 14.65
CA SER A 129 3.66 -9.47 15.89
C SER A 129 4.26 -10.84 16.18
N GLY A 130 4.29 -11.75 15.19
CA GLY A 130 4.65 -13.16 15.40
C GLY A 130 3.49 -14.06 15.82
N TYR A 131 2.39 -13.48 16.32
CA TYR A 131 1.21 -14.26 16.74
C TYR A 131 0.15 -14.31 15.63
N PRO A 132 -0.45 -15.48 15.34
CA PRO A 132 -1.51 -15.59 14.34
C PRO A 132 -2.69 -14.66 14.65
N ARG A 133 -3.16 -13.96 13.62
CA ARG A 133 -4.31 -13.06 13.68
C ARG A 133 -5.24 -13.35 12.49
N PRO A 134 -6.57 -13.28 12.67
CA PRO A 134 -7.47 -13.36 11.54
C PRO A 134 -7.31 -12.12 10.65
N TYR A 135 -7.30 -12.33 9.34
CA TYR A 135 -7.31 -11.27 8.34
C TYR A 135 -8.28 -11.63 7.22
N ARG A 136 -8.61 -10.65 6.39
CA ARG A 136 -9.46 -10.83 5.22
C ARG A 136 -8.72 -10.43 3.96
N VAL A 137 -8.80 -11.28 2.95
CA VAL A 137 -8.45 -10.94 1.57
C VAL A 137 -9.75 -10.64 0.83
N THR A 138 -9.80 -9.50 0.14
CA THR A 138 -10.91 -9.13 -0.73
C THR A 138 -10.44 -9.20 -2.17
N GLN A 139 -11.26 -9.73 -3.06
CA GLN A 139 -10.96 -9.89 -4.47
C GLN A 139 -12.10 -9.27 -5.30
N ASP A 140 -11.74 -8.62 -6.41
CA ASP A 140 -12.70 -7.96 -7.29
C ASP A 140 -12.17 -7.87 -8.74
N GLU A 141 -13.06 -7.54 -9.66
CA GLU A 141 -12.75 -7.41 -11.08
C GLU A 141 -11.85 -6.20 -11.35
N LEU A 142 -10.82 -6.41 -12.15
CA LEU A 142 -9.91 -5.37 -12.62
C LEU A 142 -10.39 -4.82 -13.95
N THR A 143 -10.64 -3.51 -14.01
CA THR A 143 -10.99 -2.82 -15.25
C THR A 143 -9.89 -1.85 -15.67
N PRO A 144 -9.64 -1.63 -16.97
CA PRO A 144 -8.70 -0.62 -17.43
C PRO A 144 -8.99 0.76 -16.85
N ASN A 145 -7.94 1.54 -16.61
CA ASN A 145 -7.97 2.85 -15.95
C ASN A 145 -8.47 2.82 -14.49
N SER A 146 -8.41 1.66 -13.83
CA SER A 146 -8.59 1.57 -12.38
C SER A 146 -7.44 2.25 -11.67
N LEU A 147 -7.77 3.05 -10.67
CA LEU A 147 -6.81 3.68 -9.77
C LEU A 147 -6.85 3.01 -8.41
N PHE A 148 -5.68 2.78 -7.82
CA PHE A 148 -5.52 2.27 -6.47
C PHE A 148 -4.70 3.25 -5.65
N PHE A 149 -5.07 3.40 -4.39
CA PHE A 149 -4.40 4.26 -3.44
C PHE A 149 -4.10 3.47 -2.18
N MET A 150 -2.85 3.49 -1.74
CA MET A 150 -2.40 2.91 -0.48
C MET A 150 -1.77 3.98 0.37
N PHE A 151 -2.07 4.01 1.67
CA PHE A 151 -1.49 5.01 2.57
C PHE A 151 -1.46 4.58 4.02
N SER A 152 -0.44 5.06 4.76
CA SER A 152 -0.35 4.96 6.22
C SER A 152 -1.26 5.97 6.90
N ASP A 153 -1.39 5.91 8.23
CA ASP A 153 -2.30 6.79 8.98
C ASP A 153 -1.78 8.23 9.14
N GLY A 154 -0.51 8.49 8.83
CA GLY A 154 0.01 9.86 8.62
C GLY A 154 -0.70 10.61 7.48
N VAL A 155 -1.37 9.90 6.57
CA VAL A 155 -2.25 10.50 5.57
C VAL A 155 -3.65 10.73 6.16
N ASN A 156 -4.03 12.01 6.27
CA ASN A 156 -5.39 12.36 6.64
C ASN A 156 -6.33 12.23 5.43
N GLU A 157 -6.90 11.05 5.21
CA GLU A 157 -7.81 10.82 4.08
C GLU A 157 -8.99 11.81 4.02
N ARG A 158 -9.46 12.36 5.15
CA ARG A 158 -10.58 13.31 5.14
C ARG A 158 -10.25 14.62 4.42
N THR A 159 -8.97 14.97 4.33
CA THR A 159 -8.54 16.15 3.57
C THR A 159 -8.36 15.84 2.09
N LEU A 160 -8.23 14.57 1.71
CA LEU A 160 -8.14 14.15 0.31
C LEU A 160 -9.48 14.34 -0.38
N SER A 161 -9.56 15.39 -1.20
CA SER A 161 -10.76 15.70 -1.96
C SER A 161 -11.10 14.61 -2.97
N SER A 162 -12.38 14.53 -3.37
CA SER A 162 -12.80 13.68 -4.50
C SER A 162 -12.00 13.96 -5.77
N LYS A 163 -11.49 15.18 -5.96
CA LYS A 163 -10.67 15.55 -7.13
C LYS A 163 -9.34 14.79 -7.16
N THR A 164 -8.74 14.52 -6.01
CA THR A 164 -7.51 13.72 -5.90
C THR A 164 -7.74 12.29 -6.40
N PHE A 165 -8.95 11.76 -6.26
CA PHE A 165 -9.31 10.39 -6.63
C PHE A 165 -9.93 10.24 -8.04
N VAL A 166 -10.13 11.34 -8.77
CA VAL A 166 -10.83 11.34 -10.07
C VAL A 166 -9.89 11.57 -11.26
N SER A 167 -8.71 12.17 -11.05
CA SER A 167 -7.74 12.37 -12.13
C SER A 167 -7.11 11.05 -12.55
N GLN A 168 -6.98 10.84 -13.86
CA GLN A 168 -6.22 9.72 -14.45
C GLN A 168 -4.73 10.03 -14.64
N ASN A 169 -4.28 11.22 -14.21
CA ASN A 169 -2.89 11.66 -14.26
C ASN A 169 -2.28 11.61 -12.85
N LEU A 170 -1.36 10.69 -12.63
CA LEU A 170 -0.73 10.46 -11.32
C LEU A 170 0.08 11.66 -10.82
N ASN A 171 0.68 12.47 -11.71
CA ASN A 171 1.41 13.68 -11.30
C ASN A 171 0.44 14.71 -10.70
N TYR A 172 -0.71 14.92 -11.33
CA TYR A 172 -1.74 15.81 -10.80
C TYR A 172 -2.27 15.30 -9.45
N ILE A 173 -2.50 13.99 -9.32
CA ILE A 173 -2.91 13.37 -8.05
C ILE A 173 -1.88 13.68 -6.97
N MET A 174 -0.60 13.46 -7.26
CA MET A 174 0.49 13.66 -6.32
C MET A 174 0.66 15.13 -5.91
N GLU A 175 0.57 16.06 -6.85
CA GLU A 175 0.58 17.50 -6.55
C GLU A 175 -0.60 17.92 -5.70
N SER A 176 -1.80 17.41 -6.02
CA SER A 176 -3.03 17.66 -5.27
C SER A 176 -2.92 17.14 -3.84
N PHE A 177 -2.38 15.94 -3.66
CA PHE A 177 -2.08 15.35 -2.35
C PHE A 177 -1.13 16.24 -1.55
N LYS A 178 0.02 16.61 -2.11
CA LYS A 178 1.03 17.45 -1.43
C LYS A 178 0.49 18.83 -1.01
N GLN A 179 -0.44 19.39 -1.77
CA GLN A 179 -1.08 20.67 -1.43
C GLN A 179 -2.11 20.56 -0.29
N GLN A 180 -2.74 19.39 -0.13
CA GLN A 180 -3.78 19.12 0.86
C GLN A 180 -3.25 18.50 2.15
N GLN A 181 -2.08 17.85 2.10
CA GLN A 181 -1.41 17.30 3.26
C GLN A 181 -1.02 18.42 4.23
N ALA A 182 -1.11 18.13 5.53
CA ALA A 182 -0.77 19.10 6.56
C ALA A 182 0.67 19.59 6.40
N LYS A 183 0.92 20.90 6.61
CA LYS A 183 2.28 21.46 6.57
C LYS A 183 3.17 20.95 7.70
N VAL A 184 2.59 20.35 8.73
CA VAL A 184 3.30 19.76 9.87
C VAL A 184 2.95 18.28 9.88
N ASN A 185 3.96 17.44 9.67
CA ASN A 185 3.83 15.99 9.77
C ASN A 185 4.12 15.55 11.20
N ASP A 186 3.03 15.30 11.93
CA ASP A 186 3.09 14.76 13.30
C ASP A 186 3.37 13.24 13.31
N ASP A 187 3.36 12.59 12.14
CA ASP A 187 3.72 11.18 11.98
C ASP A 187 4.42 10.85 10.65
N ASP A 188 4.94 9.63 10.56
CA ASP A 188 5.45 9.06 9.33
C ASP A 188 4.33 8.99 8.28
N THR A 189 4.60 9.44 7.05
CA THR A 189 3.58 9.59 6.02
C THR A 189 4.03 8.90 4.74
N THR A 190 3.26 7.92 4.28
CA THR A 190 3.44 7.29 2.97
C THR A 190 2.12 7.28 2.21
N PHE A 191 2.16 7.78 0.98
CA PHE A 191 1.04 7.79 0.03
C PHE A 191 1.51 7.22 -1.31
N ILE A 192 0.81 6.20 -1.79
CA ILE A 192 1.08 5.51 -3.04
C ILE A 192 -0.17 5.62 -3.92
N ALA A 193 -0.02 6.13 -5.14
CA ALA A 193 -1.07 6.11 -6.15
C ALA A 193 -0.62 5.26 -7.34
N ILE A 194 -1.49 4.36 -7.77
CA ILE A 194 -1.24 3.33 -8.76
C ILE A 194 -2.35 3.42 -9.81
N LYS A 195 -1.98 3.36 -11.09
CA LYS A 195 -2.93 3.32 -12.19
C LYS A 195 -2.67 2.09 -13.04
N TYR A 196 -3.71 1.28 -13.24
CA TYR A 196 -3.68 0.19 -14.22
C TYR A 196 -4.17 0.71 -15.58
N ASN A 197 -3.30 0.68 -16.58
CA ASN A 197 -3.59 1.23 -17.91
C ASN A 197 -4.47 0.32 -18.77
N GLY A 198 -4.45 -1.00 -18.51
CA GLY A 198 -5.04 -1.99 -19.39
C GLY A 198 -3.98 -2.77 -20.15
N ASP A 199 -4.43 -3.56 -21.13
CA ASP A 199 -3.55 -4.13 -22.16
C ASP A 199 -3.46 -3.19 -23.37
#